data_AF-A0A7C6IFR1-F1
#
_entry.id   AF-A0A7C6IFR1-F1
#
_cell.length_a   1.000
_cell.length_b   1.000
_cell.length_c   1.000
_cell.angle_alpha   90.00
_cell.angle_beta   90.00
_cell.angle_gamma   90.00
#
_symmetry.space_group_name_H-M   'P 1'
#
loop_
_entity.id
_entity.type
_entity.pdbx_description
1 polymer ?
#
loop_
_entity_poly.entity_id
_entity_poly.type
_entity_poly.pdbx_seq_one_letter_code
_entity_poly.pdbx_strand_id
1 'polypeptide(L)'
;RLGVAPASLYSRVNSAEDLFDLALDHALGRDADVLAAIGGGKLLPLMLAYYRHLVRHPWACRVIAMRAPRGPNYLRLSEVMCVLLVEAGSEDPLGDAYAISNFVIGSAMTAPIVGDERGSGVDSGIAPMYSSLHASHAVDPESIVESGLRALLRR
;
A
#
# COMPACT_ATOMS: atom_id res chain seq x y z
N ARG A 1 9.74 11.19 -21.45
CA ARG A 1 11.21 11.38 -21.60
C ARG A 1 11.51 12.87 -21.42
N LEU A 2 12.46 13.25 -20.58
CA LEU A 2 12.66 14.65 -20.15
C LEU A 2 13.52 15.53 -21.08
N GLY A 3 14.05 15.01 -22.20
CA GLY A 3 14.77 15.84 -23.19
C GLY A 3 16.06 16.52 -22.69
N VAL A 4 16.62 16.08 -21.55
CA VAL A 4 17.87 16.58 -20.96
C VAL A 4 18.96 15.51 -20.96
N ALA A 5 20.23 15.94 -21.00
CA ALA A 5 21.38 15.04 -20.92
C ALA A 5 21.42 14.32 -19.55
N PRO A 6 21.76 13.02 -19.48
CA PRO A 6 21.81 12.25 -18.24
C PRO A 6 22.66 12.88 -17.12
N ALA A 7 23.75 13.55 -17.47
CA ALA A 7 24.64 14.25 -16.53
C ALA A 7 23.94 15.37 -15.74
N SER A 8 22.90 16.00 -16.28
CA SER A 8 22.13 17.06 -15.62
C SER A 8 21.31 16.52 -14.43
N LEU A 9 20.91 15.24 -14.45
CA LEU A 9 20.11 14.60 -13.40
C LEU A 9 20.95 14.25 -12.17
N TYR A 10 22.19 13.78 -12.36
CA TYR A 10 23.11 13.40 -11.27
C TYR A 10 23.60 14.58 -10.41
N SER A 11 23.32 15.83 -10.80
CA SER A 11 23.61 17.00 -9.95
C SER A 11 22.69 17.13 -8.73
N ARG A 12 21.55 16.41 -8.70
CA ARG A 12 20.52 16.50 -7.65
C ARG A 12 20.15 15.17 -7.00
N VAL A 13 20.66 14.05 -7.50
CA VAL A 13 20.44 12.70 -6.99
C VAL A 13 21.75 11.92 -7.09
N ASN A 14 22.12 11.22 -6.01
CA ASN A 14 23.39 10.50 -5.94
C ASN A 14 23.31 9.18 -6.73
N SER A 15 22.10 8.65 -6.94
CA SER A 15 21.87 7.40 -7.69
C SER A 15 20.52 7.40 -8.42
N ALA A 16 20.33 6.43 -9.32
CA ALA A 16 19.02 6.17 -9.94
C ALA A 16 17.98 5.67 -8.92
N GLU A 17 18.41 5.13 -7.78
CA GLU A 17 17.53 4.67 -6.70
C GLU A 17 16.90 5.86 -5.96
N ASP A 18 17.65 6.95 -5.77
CA ASP A 18 17.12 8.18 -5.16
C ASP A 18 15.99 8.79 -6.01
N LEU A 19 16.01 8.58 -7.32
CA LEU A 19 14.90 8.98 -8.20
C LEU A 19 13.63 8.19 -7.92
N PHE A 20 13.74 6.91 -7.56
CA PHE A 20 12.57 6.10 -7.22
C PHE A 20 11.97 6.50 -5.88
N ASP A 21 12.80 6.86 -4.89
CA ASP A 21 12.30 7.39 -3.61
C ASP A 21 11.61 8.73 -3.78
N LEU A 22 12.22 9.63 -4.56
CA LEU A 22 11.61 10.92 -4.88
C LEU A 22 10.31 10.74 -5.66
N ALA A 23 10.28 9.83 -6.63
CA ALA A 23 9.08 9.52 -7.39
C ALA A 23 7.98 8.95 -6.49
N LEU A 24 8.33 8.03 -5.58
CA LEU A 24 7.40 7.45 -4.61
C LEU A 24 6.79 8.53 -3.72
N ASP A 25 7.64 9.35 -3.10
CA ASP A 25 7.17 10.40 -2.19
C ASP A 25 6.35 11.47 -2.93
N HIS A 26 6.77 11.82 -4.14
CA HIS A 26 6.04 12.78 -4.98
C HIS A 26 4.69 12.23 -5.45
N ALA A 27 4.62 10.97 -5.85
CA ALA A 27 3.36 10.34 -6.24
C ALA A 27 2.38 10.31 -5.07
N LEU A 28 2.85 9.92 -3.88
CA LEU A 28 2.06 9.92 -2.66
C LEU A 28 1.55 11.34 -2.31
N GLY A 29 2.43 12.34 -2.38
CA GLY A 29 2.10 13.74 -2.11
C GLY A 29 1.15 14.40 -3.12
N ARG A 30 0.84 13.74 -4.24
CA ARG A 30 -0.09 14.23 -5.27
C ARG A 30 -1.41 13.45 -5.31
N ASP A 31 -1.55 12.41 -4.52
CA ASP A 31 -2.76 11.61 -4.47
C ASP A 31 -3.84 12.32 -3.65
N ALA A 32 -4.85 12.84 -4.34
CA ALA A 32 -5.92 13.61 -3.71
C ALA A 32 -6.73 12.79 -2.69
N ASP A 33 -6.90 11.48 -2.92
CA ASP A 33 -7.65 10.62 -2.01
C ASP A 33 -6.88 10.42 -0.70
N VAL A 34 -5.56 10.22 -0.79
CA VAL A 34 -4.69 10.09 0.38
C VAL A 34 -4.66 11.41 1.16
N LEU A 35 -4.48 12.53 0.48
CA LEU A 35 -4.47 13.86 1.12
C LEU A 35 -5.79 14.17 1.82
N ALA A 36 -6.92 13.83 1.20
CA ALA A 36 -8.23 13.99 1.81
C ALA A 36 -8.39 13.10 3.05
N ALA A 37 -7.94 11.84 2.98
CA ALA A 37 -8.02 10.90 4.10
C ALA A 37 -7.12 11.31 5.28
N ILE A 38 -5.94 11.88 5.00
CA ILE A 38 -5.06 12.50 6.00
C ILE A 38 -5.82 13.61 6.74
N GLY A 39 -6.49 14.52 6.01
CA GLY A 39 -7.28 15.59 6.62
C GLY A 39 -8.55 15.11 7.34
N GLY A 40 -9.05 13.92 6.98
CA GLY A 40 -10.25 13.32 7.57
C GLY A 40 -10.05 12.67 8.94
N GLY A 41 -8.80 12.43 9.36
CA GLY A 41 -8.47 11.99 10.71
C GLY A 41 -9.06 10.63 11.11
N LYS A 42 -9.17 9.68 10.17
CA LYS A 42 -9.67 8.33 10.45
C LYS A 42 -8.75 7.28 9.84
N LEU A 43 -8.30 6.34 10.67
CA LEU A 43 -7.27 5.38 10.28
C LEU A 43 -7.72 4.40 9.19
N LEU A 44 -8.94 3.85 9.29
CA LEU A 44 -9.46 2.92 8.27
C LEU A 44 -9.58 3.56 6.87
N PRO A 45 -10.25 4.73 6.70
CA PRO A 45 -10.24 5.44 5.42
C PRO A 45 -8.86 5.81 4.91
N LEU A 46 -7.94 6.21 5.80
CA LEU A 46 -6.55 6.53 5.43
C LEU A 46 -5.83 5.31 4.84
N MET A 47 -5.98 4.14 5.48
CA MET A 47 -5.34 2.91 5.02
C MET A 47 -5.96 2.37 3.74
N LEU A 48 -7.26 2.54 3.52
CA LEU A 48 -7.90 2.20 2.25
C LEU A 48 -7.47 3.15 1.12
N ALA A 49 -7.36 4.45 1.39
CA ALA A 49 -6.83 5.41 0.41
C ALA A 49 -5.37 5.06 0.04
N TYR A 50 -4.56 4.71 1.03
CA TYR A 50 -3.19 4.27 0.80
C TYR A 50 -3.11 2.95 0.02
N TYR A 51 -3.97 1.97 0.32
CA TYR A 51 -4.10 0.75 -0.47
C TYR A 51 -4.39 1.05 -1.95
N ARG A 52 -5.41 1.87 -2.23
CA ARG A 52 -5.79 2.26 -3.60
C ARG A 52 -4.65 2.99 -4.31
N HIS A 53 -3.94 3.87 -3.61
CA HIS A 53 -2.74 4.52 -4.13
C HIS A 53 -1.69 3.50 -4.59
N LEU A 54 -1.36 2.54 -3.74
CA LEU A 54 -0.39 1.49 -4.07
C LEU A 54 -0.84 0.58 -5.21
N VAL A 55 -2.13 0.26 -5.30
CA VAL A 55 -2.71 -0.50 -6.43
C VAL A 55 -2.59 0.28 -7.75
N ARG A 56 -2.79 1.61 -7.72
CA ARG A 56 -2.57 2.50 -8.89
C ARG A 56 -1.09 2.66 -9.24
N HIS A 57 -0.20 2.45 -8.28
CA HIS A 57 1.25 2.57 -8.44
C HIS A 57 2.00 1.30 -8.01
N PRO A 58 1.85 0.13 -8.68
CA PRO A 58 2.45 -1.14 -8.21
C PRO A 58 3.98 -1.11 -8.15
N TRP A 59 4.63 -0.20 -8.87
CA TRP A 59 6.08 0.03 -8.77
C TRP A 59 6.49 0.56 -7.39
N ALA A 60 5.64 1.30 -6.70
CA ALA A 60 5.92 1.88 -5.38
C ALA A 60 6.11 0.76 -4.33
N CYS A 61 5.27 -0.28 -4.33
CA CYS A 61 5.44 -1.43 -3.43
C CYS A 61 6.82 -2.07 -3.53
N ARG A 62 7.39 -2.16 -4.74
CA ARG A 62 8.74 -2.70 -4.96
C ARG A 62 9.83 -1.79 -4.38
N VAL A 63 9.66 -0.47 -4.49
CA VAL A 63 10.60 0.51 -3.92
C VAL A 63 10.58 0.42 -2.39
N ILE A 64 9.39 0.37 -1.78
CA ILE A 64 9.20 0.24 -0.32
C ILE A 64 9.86 -1.04 0.20
N ALA A 65 9.75 -2.15 -0.55
CA ALA A 65 10.33 -3.43 -0.15
C ALA A 65 11.87 -3.43 -0.10
N MET A 66 12.53 -2.51 -0.81
CA MET A 66 13.99 -2.43 -0.86
C MET A 66 14.55 -1.46 0.19
N ARG A 67 13.81 -0.40 0.54
CA ARG A 67 14.25 0.62 1.49
C ARG A 67 13.09 1.34 2.16
N ALA A 68 13.30 1.70 3.42
CA ALA A 68 12.34 2.50 4.17
C ALA A 68 12.18 3.89 3.52
N PRO A 69 10.96 4.28 3.07
CA PRO A 69 10.73 5.59 2.50
C PRO A 69 10.83 6.65 3.59
N ARG A 70 11.58 7.73 3.32
CA ARG A 70 11.80 8.84 4.26
C ARG A 70 11.52 10.21 3.65
N GLY A 71 10.80 10.25 2.54
CA GLY A 71 10.35 11.50 1.96
C GLY A 71 9.30 12.19 2.84
N PRO A 72 9.14 13.51 2.71
CA PRO A 72 8.27 14.31 3.57
C PRO A 72 6.78 13.90 3.51
N ASN A 73 6.29 13.41 2.37
CA ASN A 73 4.89 12.98 2.27
C ASN A 73 4.68 11.63 2.93
N TYR A 74 5.64 10.71 2.79
CA TYR A 74 5.59 9.43 3.49
C TYR A 74 5.70 9.62 5.01
N LEU A 75 6.60 10.50 5.48
CA LEU A 75 6.71 10.83 6.90
C LEU A 75 5.42 11.43 7.45
N ARG A 76 4.72 12.27 6.67
CA ARG A 76 3.40 12.81 7.07
C ARG A 76 2.34 11.71 7.18
N LEU A 77 2.31 10.76 6.24
CA LEU A 77 1.43 9.60 6.32
C LEU A 77 1.71 8.80 7.60
N SER A 78 2.98 8.48 7.86
CA SER A 78 3.41 7.75 9.07
C SER A 78 3.07 8.49 10.36
N GLU A 79 3.31 9.80 10.41
CA GLU A 79 2.96 10.65 11.57
C GLU A 79 1.46 10.58 11.87
N VAL A 80 0.61 10.76 10.85
CA VAL A 80 -0.84 10.71 11.04
C VAL A 80 -1.31 9.33 11.47
N MET A 81 -0.70 8.25 10.99
CA MET A 81 -0.99 6.90 11.50
C MET A 81 -0.71 6.80 13.00
N CYS A 82 0.48 7.21 13.44
CA CYS A 82 0.88 7.18 14.84
C CYS A 82 -0.04 8.06 15.71
N VAL A 83 -0.33 9.29 15.28
CA VAL A 83 -1.25 10.19 16.00
C VAL A 83 -2.63 9.56 16.16
N LEU A 84 -3.21 9.01 15.10
CA LEU A 84 -4.53 8.38 15.16
C LEU A 84 -4.56 7.14 16.05
N LEU A 85 -3.46 6.38 16.10
CA LEU A 85 -3.33 5.22 16.99
C LEU A 85 -3.17 5.64 18.46
N VAL A 86 -2.39 6.69 18.74
CA VAL A 86 -2.29 7.30 20.08
C VAL A 86 -3.65 7.80 20.54
N GLU A 87 -4.38 8.51 19.70
CA GLU A 87 -5.72 9.02 20.01
C GLU A 87 -6.74 7.89 20.23
N ALA A 88 -6.56 6.76 19.54
CA ALA A 88 -7.38 5.56 19.72
C ALA A 88 -7.02 4.75 20.97
N GLY A 89 -5.95 5.12 21.70
CA GLY A 89 -5.54 4.45 22.93
C GLY A 89 -4.71 3.19 22.72
N SER A 90 -4.04 3.05 21.57
CA SER A 90 -3.11 1.93 21.33
C SER A 90 -1.98 1.91 22.37
N GLU A 91 -1.66 0.71 22.88
CA GLU A 91 -0.56 0.49 23.81
C GLU A 91 0.82 0.53 23.14
N ASP A 92 0.89 0.19 21.84
CA ASP A 92 2.09 0.31 20.99
C ASP A 92 1.75 0.92 19.62
N PRO A 93 1.56 2.25 19.56
CA PRO A 93 1.15 2.94 18.33
C PRO A 93 2.12 2.75 17.17
N LEU A 94 3.42 2.58 17.44
CA LEU A 94 4.42 2.39 16.39
C LEU A 94 4.39 0.96 15.85
N GLY A 95 4.30 -0.04 16.73
CA GLY A 95 4.13 -1.44 16.35
C GLY A 95 2.86 -1.66 15.53
N ASP A 96 1.73 -1.08 15.98
CA ASP A 96 0.46 -1.12 15.27
C ASP A 96 0.53 -0.42 13.91
N ALA A 97 1.18 0.75 13.84
CA ALA A 97 1.39 1.45 12.57
C ALA A 97 2.14 0.58 11.57
N TYR A 98 3.22 -0.10 12.00
CA TYR A 98 3.96 -1.02 11.14
C TYR A 98 3.12 -2.25 10.73
N ALA A 99 2.39 -2.86 11.66
CA ALA A 99 1.55 -4.01 11.36
C ALA A 99 0.49 -3.67 10.30
N ILE A 100 -0.18 -2.54 10.48
CA ILE A 100 -1.22 -2.04 9.57
C ILE A 100 -0.62 -1.65 8.22
N SER A 101 0.48 -0.88 8.19
CA SER A 101 1.10 -0.48 6.93
C SER A 101 1.61 -1.68 6.14
N ASN A 102 2.25 -2.64 6.80
CA ASN A 102 2.78 -3.83 6.16
C ASN A 102 1.66 -4.72 5.60
N PHE A 103 0.54 -4.84 6.32
CA PHE A 103 -0.64 -5.52 5.81
C PHE A 103 -1.14 -4.85 4.51
N VAL A 104 -1.32 -3.53 4.52
CA VAL A 104 -1.76 -2.77 3.33
C VAL A 104 -0.79 -2.91 2.15
N ILE A 105 0.51 -2.76 2.39
CA ILE A 105 1.56 -2.87 1.36
C ILE A 105 1.56 -4.28 0.76
N GLY A 106 1.50 -5.32 1.59
CA GLY A 106 1.45 -6.71 1.15
C GLY A 106 0.20 -7.02 0.33
N SER A 107 -0.97 -6.57 0.78
CA SER A 107 -2.22 -6.74 0.03
C SER A 107 -2.22 -5.98 -1.30
N ALA A 108 -1.65 -4.78 -1.35
CA ALA A 108 -1.53 -4.03 -2.60
C ALA A 108 -0.55 -4.70 -3.58
N MET A 109 0.53 -5.29 -3.06
CA MET A 109 1.54 -5.98 -3.87
C MET A 109 0.97 -7.23 -4.58
N THR A 110 0.01 -7.92 -3.96
CA THR A 110 -0.65 -9.11 -4.56
C THR A 110 -1.92 -8.78 -5.33
N ALA A 111 -2.45 -7.55 -5.25
CA ALA A 111 -3.68 -7.17 -5.94
C ALA A 111 -3.68 -7.44 -7.46
N PRO A 112 -2.58 -7.26 -8.22
CA PRO A 112 -2.55 -7.60 -9.64
C PRO A 112 -2.72 -9.11 -9.93
N ILE A 113 -2.34 -9.98 -9.00
CA ILE A 113 -2.41 -11.45 -9.15
C ILE A 113 -3.87 -11.93 -9.20
N VAL A 114 -4.78 -11.25 -8.51
CA VAL A 114 -6.22 -11.61 -8.49
C VAL A 114 -6.85 -11.57 -9.89
N GLY A 115 -6.32 -10.74 -10.79
CA GLY A 115 -6.73 -10.74 -12.20
C GLY A 115 -6.28 -11.98 -12.98
N ASP A 116 -5.11 -12.51 -12.64
CA ASP A 116 -4.47 -13.67 -13.29
C ASP A 116 -5.08 -15.00 -12.79
N GLU A 117 -5.39 -15.09 -11.50
CA GLU A 117 -6.06 -16.25 -10.87
C GLU A 117 -7.41 -16.59 -11.51
N ARG A 118 -8.15 -15.57 -12.00
CA ARG A 118 -9.42 -15.77 -12.71
C ARG A 118 -9.26 -16.48 -14.06
N GLY A 119 -8.07 -16.46 -14.65
CA GLY A 119 -7.76 -17.11 -15.93
C GLY A 119 -7.23 -18.54 -15.81
N SER A 120 -6.71 -18.91 -14.63
CA SER A 120 -6.13 -20.23 -14.37
C SER A 120 -7.06 -21.08 -13.49
N GLY A 121 -7.77 -22.04 -14.09
CA GLY A 121 -8.62 -22.96 -13.33
C GLY A 121 -7.82 -23.76 -12.29
N VAL A 122 -8.40 -23.91 -11.10
CA VAL A 122 -7.84 -24.74 -10.02
C VAL A 122 -8.23 -26.20 -10.24
N ASP A 123 -7.25 -27.11 -10.30
CA ASP A 123 -7.48 -28.55 -10.47
C ASP A 123 -8.26 -29.14 -9.28
N SER A 124 -9.51 -29.57 -9.54
CA SER A 124 -10.38 -30.18 -8.55
C SER A 124 -9.93 -31.57 -8.08
N GLY A 125 -9.11 -32.27 -8.87
CA GLY A 125 -8.52 -33.55 -8.48
C GLY A 125 -7.46 -33.40 -7.39
N ILE A 126 -6.81 -32.23 -7.33
CA ILE A 126 -5.80 -31.89 -6.31
C ILE A 126 -6.44 -31.14 -5.13
N ALA A 127 -7.30 -30.15 -5.40
CA ALA A 127 -7.86 -29.24 -4.39
C ALA A 127 -9.38 -29.05 -4.54
N PRO A 128 -10.20 -30.07 -4.22
CA PRO A 128 -11.64 -30.05 -4.50
C PRO A 128 -12.40 -28.90 -3.83
N MET A 129 -12.08 -28.61 -2.56
CA MET A 129 -12.71 -27.50 -1.83
C MET A 129 -12.29 -26.13 -2.37
N TYR A 130 -11.00 -25.93 -2.61
CA TYR A 130 -10.47 -24.67 -3.11
C TYR A 130 -11.00 -24.36 -4.51
N SER A 131 -11.05 -25.36 -5.40
CA SER A 131 -11.63 -25.24 -6.73
C SER A 131 -13.11 -24.83 -6.67
N SER A 132 -13.90 -25.45 -5.79
CA SER A 132 -15.32 -25.14 -5.60
C SER A 132 -15.56 -23.69 -5.10
N LEU A 133 -14.79 -23.25 -4.11
CA LEU A 133 -14.87 -21.88 -3.59
C LEU A 133 -14.42 -20.86 -4.65
N HIS A 134 -13.34 -21.15 -5.38
CA HIS A 134 -12.85 -20.28 -6.45
C HIS A 134 -13.83 -20.16 -7.63
N ALA A 135 -14.58 -21.22 -7.94
CA ALA A 135 -15.61 -21.20 -8.97
C ALA A 135 -16.88 -20.43 -8.57
N SER A 136 -17.19 -20.38 -7.27
CA SER A 136 -18.44 -19.80 -6.75
C SER A 136 -18.31 -18.38 -6.22
N HIS A 137 -17.08 -17.88 -5.99
CA HIS A 137 -16.86 -16.64 -5.27
C HIS A 137 -15.99 -15.64 -6.05
N ALA A 138 -16.61 -14.58 -6.56
CA ALA A 138 -15.88 -13.41 -7.06
C ALA A 138 -15.47 -12.55 -5.86
N VAL A 139 -14.21 -12.65 -5.44
CA VAL A 139 -13.70 -11.86 -4.31
C VAL A 139 -13.31 -10.46 -4.78
N ASP A 140 -13.83 -9.44 -4.09
CA ASP A 140 -13.37 -8.06 -4.23
C ASP A 140 -12.13 -7.85 -3.34
N PRO A 141 -10.94 -7.58 -3.92
CA PRO A 141 -9.70 -7.41 -3.16
C PRO A 141 -9.79 -6.32 -2.09
N GLU A 142 -10.48 -5.22 -2.39
CA GLU A 142 -10.58 -4.11 -1.45
C GLU A 142 -11.41 -4.50 -0.22
N SER A 143 -12.52 -5.22 -0.41
CA SER A 143 -13.34 -5.77 0.69
C SER A 143 -12.55 -6.73 1.61
N ILE A 144 -11.62 -7.52 1.08
CA ILE A 144 -10.72 -8.37 1.88
C ILE A 144 -9.82 -7.48 2.76
N VAL A 145 -9.23 -6.45 2.16
CA VAL A 145 -8.32 -5.52 2.85
C VAL A 145 -9.07 -4.77 3.94
N GLU A 146 -10.27 -4.26 3.66
CA GLU A 146 -11.08 -3.59 4.67
C GLU A 146 -11.39 -4.53 5.85
N SER A 147 -11.76 -5.78 5.57
CA SER A 147 -12.05 -6.79 6.59
C SER A 147 -10.83 -7.09 7.46
N GLY A 148 -9.66 -7.22 6.85
CA GLY A 148 -8.39 -7.43 7.55
C GLY A 148 -8.00 -6.23 8.42
N LEU A 149 -8.13 -5.00 7.90
CA LEU A 149 -7.89 -3.78 8.67
C LEU A 149 -8.82 -3.68 9.89
N ARG A 150 -10.11 -3.96 9.71
CA ARG A 150 -11.07 -3.99 10.83
C ARG A 150 -10.73 -5.06 11.87
N ALA A 151 -10.12 -6.18 11.47
CA ALA A 151 -9.66 -7.21 12.41
C ALA A 151 -8.42 -6.77 13.18
N LEU A 152 -7.47 -6.09 12.53
CA LEU A 152 -6.26 -5.54 13.18
C LEU A 152 -6.59 -4.43 14.16
N LEU A 153 -7.53 -3.54 13.83
CA LEU A 153 -7.94 -2.39 14.65
C LEU A 153 -8.81 -2.75 15.87
N ARG A 154 -9.22 -4.00 16.03
CA ARG A 154 -10.01 -4.49 17.18
C ARG A 154 -9.17 -5.14 18.27
N ARG A 155 -7.85 -5.19 18.08
CA ARG A 155 -6.91 -5.81 19.02
C ARG A 155 -6.67 -4.92 20.23
#